data_AF-A0A9N9KBI5-F1
#
_entry.id   AF-A0A9N9KBI5-F1
#
_cell.length_a   1.000
_cell.length_b   1.000
_cell.length_c   1.000
_cell.angle_alpha   90.00
_cell.angle_beta   90.00
_cell.angle_gamma   90.00
#
_symmetry.space_group_name_H-M   'P 1'
#
loop_
_entity.id
_entity.type
_entity.pdbx_description
1 polymer ?
#
loop_
_entity_poly.entity_id
_entity_poly.type
_entity_poly.pdbx_seq_one_letter_code
_entity_poly.pdbx_strand_id
1 'polypeptide(L)'
;MFDNISLPSVEEVQKWTRTGVITFLQENADEDKLDLDDEDIAKIKKNKVKGPAFLELSKEDLLASPYNLPDGPARTIAGLIRNIKGEDQ
;
A
#
# COMPACT_ATOMS: atom_id res chain seq x y z
N MET A 1 6.71 -12.93 4.14
CA MET A 1 5.26 -12.56 4.09
C MET A 1 4.90 -12.08 2.70
N PHE A 2 5.65 -11.15 2.10
CA PHE A 2 5.39 -10.65 0.74
C PHE A 2 6.18 -11.40 -0.34
N ASP A 3 6.52 -12.66 -0.12
CA ASP A 3 7.47 -13.43 -0.96
C ASP A 3 6.92 -13.74 -2.36
N ASN A 4 5.59 -13.62 -2.54
CA ASN A 4 4.88 -13.78 -3.82
C ASN A 4 4.65 -12.45 -4.55
N ILE A 5 5.13 -11.32 -4.00
CA ILE A 5 5.02 -10.00 -4.61
C ILE A 5 6.42 -9.61 -5.11
N SER A 6 6.51 -9.19 -6.38
CA SER A 6 7.72 -8.55 -6.90
C SER A 6 7.81 -7.15 -6.31
N LEU A 7 8.48 -7.01 -5.17
CA LEU A 7 8.61 -5.73 -4.49
C LEU A 7 9.45 -4.74 -5.32
N PRO A 8 8.94 -3.52 -5.56
CA PRO A 8 9.70 -2.47 -6.22
C PRO A 8 10.77 -1.89 -5.27
N SER A 9 11.74 -1.17 -5.82
CA SER A 9 12.66 -0.37 -5.01
C SER A 9 12.00 0.93 -4.51
N VAL A 10 12.51 1.48 -3.42
CA VAL A 10 12.08 2.80 -2.90
C VAL A 10 12.19 3.89 -3.99
N GLU A 11 13.27 3.90 -4.77
CA GLU A 11 13.50 4.88 -5.83
C GLU A 11 12.47 4.78 -6.97
N GLU A 12 12.00 3.57 -7.24
CA GLU A 12 10.94 3.33 -8.21
C GLU A 12 9.60 3.85 -7.69
N VAL A 13 9.25 3.47 -6.45
CA VAL A 13 8.00 3.93 -5.82
C VAL A 13 7.97 5.45 -5.71
N GLN A 14 9.09 6.12 -5.42
CA GLN A 14 9.14 7.59 -5.38
C GLN A 14 8.73 8.26 -6.71
N LYS A 15 8.86 7.57 -7.85
CA LYS A 15 8.48 8.08 -9.17
C LYS A 15 7.02 7.80 -9.50
N TRP A 16 6.32 6.98 -8.71
CA TRP A 16 4.96 6.59 -9.00
C TRP A 16 3.99 7.75 -8.94
N THR A 17 3.18 7.86 -9.99
CA THR A 17 1.96 8.65 -9.98
C THR A 17 0.90 7.97 -9.11
N ARG A 18 -0.24 8.64 -8.91
CA ARG A 18 -1.40 8.04 -8.24
C ARG A 18 -1.83 6.74 -8.92
N THR A 19 -1.83 6.73 -10.25
CA THR A 19 -2.17 5.53 -11.02
C THR A 19 -1.20 4.40 -10.74
N GLY A 20 0.11 4.69 -10.64
CA GLY A 20 1.11 3.68 -10.30
C GLY A 20 0.86 3.00 -8.96
N VAL A 21 0.53 3.79 -7.91
CA VAL A 21 0.15 3.24 -6.60
C VAL A 21 -1.07 2.34 -6.71
N ILE A 22 -2.13 2.79 -7.40
CA ILE A 22 -3.37 2.01 -7.51
C ILE A 22 -3.18 0.74 -8.34
N THR A 23 -2.49 0.82 -9.48
CA THR A 23 -2.19 -0.34 -10.32
C THR A 23 -1.41 -1.38 -9.54
N PHE A 24 -0.36 -0.97 -8.80
CA PHE A 24 0.41 -1.91 -8.00
C PHE A 24 -0.43 -2.62 -6.93
N LEU A 25 -1.30 -1.90 -6.22
CA LEU A 25 -2.19 -2.50 -5.23
C LEU A 25 -3.19 -3.47 -5.88
N GLN A 26 -3.73 -3.12 -7.05
CA GLN A 26 -4.67 -3.98 -7.80
C GLN A 26 -4.02 -5.25 -8.34
N GLU A 27 -2.82 -5.16 -8.90
CA GLU A 27 -2.06 -6.31 -9.42
C GLU A 27 -1.64 -7.30 -8.32
N ASN A 28 -1.72 -6.87 -7.06
CA ASN A 28 -1.35 -7.67 -5.89
C ASN A 28 -2.51 -7.83 -4.89
N ALA A 29 -3.74 -7.54 -5.30
CA ALA A 29 -4.91 -7.52 -4.42
C ALA A 29 -5.36 -8.92 -3.95
N ASP A 30 -4.96 -9.98 -4.67
CA ASP A 30 -5.36 -11.36 -4.41
C ASP A 30 -5.18 -11.79 -2.93
N GLU A 31 -6.03 -12.72 -2.46
CA GLU A 31 -6.03 -13.25 -1.08
C GLU A 31 -4.67 -13.84 -0.67
N ASP A 32 -3.92 -14.44 -1.61
CA ASP A 32 -2.58 -15.00 -1.38
C ASP A 32 -1.47 -13.93 -1.30
N LYS A 33 -1.81 -12.66 -1.49
CA LYS A 33 -0.88 -11.52 -1.52
C LYS A 33 -1.26 -10.45 -0.49
N LEU A 34 -2.08 -9.48 -0.88
CA LEU A 34 -2.46 -8.36 -0.03
C LEU A 34 -3.85 -8.52 0.59
N ASP A 35 -4.68 -9.42 0.05
CA ASP A 35 -6.06 -9.63 0.49
C ASP A 35 -6.82 -8.29 0.62
N LEU A 36 -6.83 -7.53 -0.49
CA LEU A 36 -7.47 -6.21 -0.57
C LEU A 36 -8.63 -6.28 -1.54
N ASP A 37 -9.76 -5.69 -1.16
CA ASP A 37 -10.89 -5.54 -2.07
C ASP A 37 -10.88 -4.18 -2.80
N ASP A 38 -11.84 -4.01 -3.71
CA ASP A 38 -12.03 -2.76 -4.46
C ASP A 38 -12.33 -1.56 -3.55
N GLU A 39 -12.97 -1.75 -2.40
CA GLU A 39 -13.30 -0.68 -1.46
C GLU A 39 -12.04 -0.17 -0.75
N ASP A 40 -11.17 -1.07 -0.32
CA ASP A 40 -9.90 -0.73 0.31
C ASP A 40 -9.01 0.08 -0.62
N ILE A 41 -8.87 -0.37 -1.87
CA ILE A 41 -8.11 0.34 -2.90
C ILE A 41 -8.78 1.68 -3.25
N ALA A 42 -10.11 1.74 -3.26
CA ALA A 42 -10.84 2.98 -3.51
C ALA A 42 -10.59 4.04 -2.42
N LYS A 43 -10.39 3.65 -1.15
CA LYS A 43 -10.04 4.57 -0.06
C LYS A 43 -8.68 5.23 -0.30
N ILE A 44 -7.67 4.48 -0.76
CA ILE A 44 -6.36 5.04 -1.17
C ILE A 44 -6.51 5.97 -2.38
N LYS A 45 -7.27 5.54 -3.40
CA LYS A 45 -7.52 6.31 -4.63
C LYS A 45 -8.20 7.65 -4.37
N LYS A 46 -9.25 7.67 -3.53
CA LYS A 46 -9.99 8.89 -3.15
C LYS A 46 -9.09 9.91 -2.46
N ASN A 47 -8.12 9.44 -1.69
CA ASN A 47 -7.13 10.26 -0.98
C ASN A 47 -5.94 10.69 -1.84
N LYS A 48 -5.94 10.37 -3.15
CA LYS A 48 -5.02 10.96 -4.14
C LYS A 48 -3.54 10.71 -3.82
N VAL A 49 -3.23 9.57 -3.20
CA VAL A 49 -1.89 9.17 -2.77
C VAL A 49 -0.99 8.90 -3.98
N LYS A 50 0.19 9.52 -3.99
CA LYS A 50 1.28 9.27 -4.96
C LYS A 50 2.42 8.55 -4.26
N GLY A 51 3.34 7.99 -5.03
CA GLY A 51 4.46 7.18 -4.54
C GLY A 51 5.17 7.67 -3.27
N PRO A 52 5.70 8.92 -3.24
CA PRO A 52 6.35 9.44 -2.04
C PRO A 52 5.45 9.46 -0.81
N ALA A 53 4.18 9.88 -0.95
CA ALA A 53 3.22 9.89 0.14
C ALA A 53 2.80 8.47 0.55
N PHE A 54 2.75 7.53 -0.40
CA PHE A 54 2.46 6.13 -0.11
C PHE A 54 3.51 5.52 0.81
N LEU A 55 4.80 5.81 0.55
CA LEU A 55 5.90 5.36 1.42
C LEU A 55 5.83 5.97 2.83
N GLU A 56 5.16 7.09 3.03
CA GLU A 56 5.04 7.73 4.34
C GLU A 56 3.85 7.22 5.17
N LEU A 57 2.93 6.44 4.57
CA LEU A 57 1.75 5.95 5.28
C LEU A 57 2.15 4.97 6.38
N SER A 58 1.77 5.31 7.61
CA SER A 58 1.80 4.40 8.74
C SER A 58 0.49 3.61 8.85
N LYS A 59 0.50 2.57 9.69
CA LYS A 59 -0.73 1.85 10.03
C LYS A 59 -1.75 2.80 10.68
N GLU A 60 -1.28 3.71 11.53
CA GLU A 60 -2.11 4.69 12.24
C GLU A 60 -2.79 5.65 11.25
N ASP A 61 -2.07 6.11 10.22
CA ASP A 61 -2.64 6.96 9.16
C ASP A 61 -3.74 6.22 8.39
N LEU A 62 -3.52 4.95 8.05
CA LEU A 62 -4.47 4.12 7.30
C LEU A 62 -5.75 3.83 8.09
N LEU A 63 -5.64 3.68 9.41
CA LEU A 63 -6.79 3.51 10.30
C LEU A 63 -7.59 4.81 10.50
N ALA A 64 -6.91 5.96 10.48
CA ALA A 64 -7.52 7.25 10.76
C ALA A 64 -8.23 7.85 9.53
N SER A 65 -9.03 8.89 9.78
CA SER A 65 -9.51 9.77 8.72
C SER A 65 -8.31 10.43 8.03
N PRO A 66 -8.25 10.43 6.68
CA PRO A 66 -9.38 10.21 5.76
C PRO A 66 -9.51 8.80 5.17
N TYR A 67 -8.66 7.84 5.54
CA TYR A 67 -8.64 6.51 4.93
C TYR A 67 -9.67 5.58 5.54
N ASN A 68 -9.75 5.54 6.88
CA ASN A 68 -10.68 4.70 7.63
C ASN A 68 -10.67 3.23 7.14
N LEU A 69 -9.48 2.68 6.88
CA LEU A 69 -9.34 1.28 6.47
C LEU A 69 -9.61 0.35 7.66
N PRO A 70 -10.16 -0.86 7.44
CA PRO A 70 -10.21 -1.88 8.46
C PRO A 70 -8.80 -2.30 8.92
N ASP A 71 -8.69 -2.88 10.12
CA ASP A 71 -7.39 -3.20 10.72
C ASP A 71 -6.54 -4.19 9.89
N GLY A 72 -7.18 -5.16 9.22
CA GLY A 72 -6.49 -6.11 8.32
C GLY A 72 -5.77 -5.40 7.16
N PRO A 73 -6.52 -4.78 6.23
CA PRO A 73 -5.95 -4.00 5.12
C PRO A 73 -4.92 -2.96 5.56
N ALA A 74 -5.20 -2.24 6.66
CA ALA A 74 -4.27 -1.24 7.19
C ALA A 74 -2.93 -1.87 7.62
N ARG A 75 -2.94 -3.02 8.31
CA ARG A 75 -1.72 -3.75 8.66
C ARG A 75 -0.98 -4.26 7.44
N THR A 76 -1.70 -4.82 6.47
CA THR A 76 -1.09 -5.40 5.28
C THR A 76 -0.38 -4.34 4.45
N ILE A 77 -1.02 -3.19 4.20
CA ILE A 77 -0.41 -2.09 3.45
C ILE A 77 0.79 -1.49 4.22
N ALA A 78 0.66 -1.28 5.53
CA ALA A 78 1.77 -0.76 6.34
C ALA A 78 2.98 -1.72 6.37
N GLY A 79 2.73 -3.03 6.48
CA GLY A 79 3.76 -4.06 6.40
C GLY A 79 4.43 -4.08 5.02
N LEU A 80 3.66 -3.98 3.94
CA LEU A 80 4.17 -3.89 2.58
C LEU A 80 5.13 -2.69 2.41
N ILE A 81 4.74 -1.52 2.90
CA ILE A 81 5.56 -0.30 2.84
C ILE A 81 6.88 -0.49 3.59
N ARG A 82 6.85 -1.08 4.79
CA ARG A 82 8.06 -1.38 5.57
C ARG A 82 8.99 -2.34 4.84
N ASN A 83 8.45 -3.37 4.20
CA ASN A 83 9.24 -4.31 3.40
C ASN A 83 9.89 -3.65 2.19
N ILE A 84 9.16 -2.77 1.49
CA ILE A 84 9.72 -1.98 0.37
C ILE A 84 10.90 -1.13 0.83
N LYS A 85 10.83 -0.55 2.05
CA LYS A 85 11.91 0.24 2.63
C LYS A 85 13.05 -0.58 3.23
N GLY A 86 12.89 -1.89 3.37
CA GLY A 86 13.83 -2.74 4.09
C GLY A 86 13.83 -2.51 5.60
N GLU A 87 12.76 -1.97 6.18
CA GLU A 87 12.63 -1.69 7.62
C GLU A 87 12.21 -2.93 8.44
N ASP A 88 11.95 -4.06 7.78
CA ASP A 88 11.68 -5.36 8.42
C ASP A 88 12.93 -6.26 8.51
N GLN A 89 14.14 -5.68 8.43
CA GLN A 89 15.42 -6.36 8.67
C GLN A 89 16.04 -6.03 10.03
#